data_AF-M3AFP4-F1
#
_entry.id   AF-M3AFP4-F1
#
_cell.length_a   1.000
_cell.length_b   1.000
_cell.length_c   1.000
_cell.angle_alpha   90.00
_cell.angle_beta   90.00
_cell.angle_gamma   90.00
#
_symmetry.space_group_name_H-M   'P 1'
#
loop_
_entity.id
_entity.type
_entity.pdbx_description
1 polymer ?
#
loop_
_entity_poly.entity_id
_entity_poly.type
_entity_poly.pdbx_seq_one_letter_code
_entity_poly.pdbx_strand_id
1 'polypeptide(L)'
;MTTLSANTARTYHVGDFEEYPVIASDIIYGGAAVGDNGSGYARPLVAGDPFRGFAESKVDNSAGAAGDVHVKAKVSGLVELSISGLAITDVGKDVFASDDNTFTLTQGSNTRVGHVRRFVSTGLGVVEFSASRGVIAELTDSSGGSADATIQAVGATNSGDVSAAINNNFADLAAKVNAIIRQLGS
;
A
#
# COMPACT_ATOMS: atom_id res chain seq x y z
N MET A 1 -27.74 -3.98 25.71
CA MET A 1 -26.30 -4.25 25.94
C MET A 1 -26.18 -5.69 26.39
N THR A 2 -25.54 -6.55 25.62
CA THR A 2 -25.25 -7.94 26.00
C THR A 2 -23.84 -7.98 26.59
N THR A 3 -23.71 -8.38 27.85
CA THR A 3 -22.43 -8.59 28.51
C THR A 3 -21.89 -9.98 28.18
N LEU A 4 -20.57 -10.15 28.16
CA LEU A 4 -19.94 -11.45 27.98
C LEU A 4 -20.40 -12.38 29.12
N SER A 5 -21.02 -13.51 28.76
CA SER A 5 -21.66 -14.42 29.74
C SER A 5 -20.68 -15.38 30.41
N ALA A 6 -19.46 -15.51 29.89
CA ALA A 6 -18.40 -16.35 30.44
C ALA A 6 -17.01 -15.87 30.00
N ASN A 7 -15.97 -16.21 30.77
CA ASN A 7 -14.59 -15.94 30.38
C ASN A 7 -14.29 -16.56 29.01
N THR A 8 -13.82 -15.74 28.08
CA THR A 8 -13.42 -16.16 26.73
C THR A 8 -11.93 -15.92 26.58
N ALA A 9 -11.14 -16.99 26.48
CA ALA A 9 -9.73 -16.89 26.16
C ALA A 9 -9.57 -16.36 24.72
N ARG A 10 -8.66 -15.40 24.54
CA ARG A 10 -8.30 -14.87 23.21
C ARG A 10 -6.88 -15.25 22.91
N THR A 11 -6.63 -15.75 21.70
CA THR A 11 -5.27 -15.93 21.19
C THR A 11 -4.76 -14.57 20.75
N TYR A 12 -3.62 -14.16 21.30
CA TYR A 12 -2.94 -12.94 20.89
C TYR A 12 -1.72 -13.32 20.06
N HIS A 13 -1.58 -12.70 18.91
CA HIS A 13 -0.40 -12.80 18.08
C HIS A 13 0.54 -11.65 18.46
N VAL A 14 1.82 -11.96 18.71
CA VAL A 14 2.86 -10.98 19.01
C VAL A 14 3.91 -11.14 17.92
N GLY A 15 4.11 -10.10 17.10
CA GLY A 15 5.19 -10.09 16.14
C GLY A 15 4.95 -9.19 14.94
N ASP A 16 5.98 -9.13 14.11
CA ASP A 16 6.01 -8.40 12.85
C ASP A 16 5.67 -9.33 11.66
N PHE A 17 5.08 -10.50 11.92
CA PHE A 17 4.76 -11.50 10.90
C PHE A 17 3.30 -11.93 11.00
N GLU A 18 2.69 -12.12 9.84
CA GLU A 18 1.34 -12.66 9.68
C GLU A 18 1.34 -13.76 8.61
N GLU A 19 0.37 -14.67 8.71
CA GLU A 19 0.17 -15.76 7.75
C GLU A 19 -1.10 -15.53 6.94
N TYR A 20 -0.99 -15.65 5.61
CA TYR A 20 -2.09 -15.40 4.69
C TYR A 20 -2.32 -16.61 3.78
N PRO A 21 -3.59 -17.00 3.52
CA PRO A 21 -3.89 -18.07 2.58
C PRO A 21 -3.49 -17.65 1.15
N VAL A 22 -2.77 -18.51 0.44
CA VAL A 22 -2.29 -18.23 -0.92
C VAL A 22 -3.36 -18.54 -1.95
N ILE A 23 -3.45 -17.73 -3.01
CA ILE A 23 -4.35 -17.98 -4.15
C ILE A 23 -4.00 -19.30 -4.87
N ALA A 24 -4.97 -19.90 -5.56
CA ALA A 24 -4.75 -21.10 -6.36
C ALA A 24 -3.74 -20.86 -7.49
N SER A 25 -2.97 -21.89 -7.84
CA SER A 25 -2.11 -21.92 -9.03
C SER A 25 -1.02 -20.85 -9.08
N ASP A 26 -0.45 -20.49 -7.93
CA ASP A 26 0.54 -19.40 -7.82
C ASP A 26 1.73 -19.77 -6.92
N ILE A 27 2.83 -19.04 -7.08
CA ILE A 27 4.07 -19.25 -6.32
C ILE A 27 4.56 -17.90 -5.79
N ILE A 28 4.74 -17.80 -4.48
CA ILE A 28 5.31 -16.62 -3.83
C ILE A 28 6.74 -16.96 -3.40
N TYR A 29 7.73 -16.20 -3.88
CA TYR A 29 9.13 -16.40 -3.49
C TYR A 29 9.51 -15.61 -2.24
N GLY A 30 10.50 -16.09 -1.49
CA GLY A 30 11.02 -15.35 -0.33
C GLY A 30 11.58 -13.98 -0.76
N GLY A 31 11.21 -12.94 -0.02
CA GLY A 31 11.54 -11.54 -0.32
C GLY A 31 10.56 -10.84 -1.26
N ALA A 32 9.64 -11.55 -1.91
CA ALA A 32 8.64 -10.94 -2.79
C ALA A 32 7.69 -10.02 -1.99
N ALA A 33 7.31 -8.90 -2.59
CA ALA A 33 6.20 -8.10 -2.09
C ALA A 33 4.90 -8.88 -2.30
N VAL A 34 4.12 -9.07 -1.23
CA VAL A 34 2.88 -9.83 -1.24
C VAL A 34 1.70 -8.88 -1.40
N GLY A 35 0.86 -9.14 -2.40
CA GLY A 35 -0.40 -8.43 -2.63
C GLY A 35 -1.61 -9.26 -2.21
N ASP A 36 -2.74 -8.58 -1.98
CA ASP A 36 -4.06 -9.19 -1.83
C ASP A 36 -4.84 -9.10 -3.15
N ASN A 37 -5.42 -10.21 -3.60
CA ASN A 37 -6.21 -10.24 -4.85
C ASN A 37 -7.59 -9.55 -4.77
N GLY A 38 -7.89 -8.86 -3.67
CA GLY A 38 -9.19 -8.24 -3.38
C GLY A 38 -10.21 -9.20 -2.78
N SER A 39 -9.88 -10.50 -2.69
CA SER A 39 -10.71 -11.54 -2.06
C SER A 39 -10.09 -12.09 -0.78
N GLY A 40 -8.99 -11.51 -0.29
CA GLY A 40 -8.32 -11.95 0.93
C GLY A 40 -7.25 -13.02 0.72
N TYR A 41 -6.92 -13.37 -0.54
CA TYR A 41 -5.87 -14.33 -0.84
C TYR A 41 -4.58 -13.64 -1.24
N ALA A 42 -3.48 -14.08 -0.64
CA ALA A 42 -2.14 -13.63 -0.95
C ALA A 42 -1.69 -14.11 -2.33
N ARG A 43 -1.02 -13.23 -3.07
CA ARG A 43 -0.37 -13.49 -4.35
C ARG A 43 0.90 -12.65 -4.51
N PRO A 44 1.78 -12.93 -5.50
CA PRO A 44 2.78 -11.95 -5.92
C PRO A 44 2.10 -10.62 -6.22
N LEU A 45 2.59 -9.53 -5.62
CA LEU A 45 1.95 -8.22 -5.74
C LEU A 45 1.81 -7.81 -7.21
N VAL A 46 0.63 -7.30 -7.55
CA VAL A 46 0.36 -6.57 -8.80
C VAL A 46 0.00 -5.13 -8.46
N ALA A 47 0.39 -4.17 -9.30
CA ALA A 47 0.02 -2.77 -9.14
C ALA A 47 -1.47 -2.57 -8.81
N GLY A 48 -1.75 -1.89 -7.69
CA GLY A 48 -3.10 -1.64 -7.20
C GLY A 48 -3.57 -2.61 -6.12
N ASP A 49 -2.88 -3.73 -5.91
CA ASP A 49 -3.18 -4.66 -4.82
C ASP A 49 -2.88 -4.02 -3.46
N PRO A 50 -3.68 -4.31 -2.42
CA PRO A 50 -3.28 -4.03 -1.05
C PRO A 50 -1.98 -4.77 -0.68
N PHE A 51 -0.98 -4.04 -0.19
CA PHE A 51 0.30 -4.62 0.24
C PHE A 51 0.17 -5.33 1.60
N ARG A 52 0.59 -6.60 1.64
CA ARG A 52 0.51 -7.49 2.82
C ARG A 52 1.86 -7.76 3.49
N GLY A 53 2.94 -7.15 3.00
CA GLY A 53 4.28 -7.34 3.53
C GLY A 53 5.21 -8.08 2.59
N PHE A 54 6.40 -8.43 3.08
CA PHE A 54 7.40 -9.20 2.32
C PHE A 54 7.43 -10.66 2.76
N ALA A 55 7.40 -11.59 1.81
CA ALA A 55 7.39 -13.02 2.12
C ALA A 55 8.68 -13.46 2.83
N GLU A 56 8.57 -14.26 3.89
CA GLU A 56 9.73 -14.81 4.62
C GLU A 56 10.44 -15.90 3.82
N SER A 57 9.67 -16.74 3.13
CA SER A 57 10.17 -17.91 2.41
C SER A 57 9.32 -18.22 1.17
N LYS A 58 9.86 -19.06 0.27
CA LYS A 58 9.10 -19.56 -0.88
C LYS A 58 7.89 -20.39 -0.40
N VAL A 59 6.73 -20.15 -1.02
CA VAL A 59 5.51 -20.94 -0.89
C VAL A 59 4.99 -21.25 -2.29
N ASP A 60 4.68 -22.53 -2.52
CA ASP A 60 4.29 -23.05 -3.83
C ASP A 60 2.87 -23.61 -3.75
N ASN A 61 1.91 -22.87 -4.29
CA ASN A 61 0.52 -23.30 -4.44
C ASN A 61 0.17 -23.56 -5.91
N SER A 62 1.18 -23.79 -6.77
CA SER A 62 0.99 -23.89 -8.23
C SER A 62 0.05 -25.01 -8.67
N ALA A 63 -0.12 -26.04 -7.85
CA ALA A 63 -1.03 -27.17 -8.10
C ALA A 63 -2.23 -27.23 -7.14
N GLY A 64 -2.37 -26.26 -6.22
CA GLY A 64 -3.39 -26.26 -5.17
C GLY A 64 -4.55 -25.31 -5.44
N ALA A 65 -5.61 -25.49 -4.67
CA ALA A 65 -6.74 -24.57 -4.58
C ALA A 65 -6.39 -23.37 -3.68
N ALA A 66 -7.22 -22.32 -3.74
CA ALA A 66 -7.03 -21.13 -2.93
C ALA A 66 -7.17 -21.49 -1.44
N GLY A 67 -6.15 -21.14 -0.64
CA GLY A 67 -6.10 -21.42 0.79
C GLY A 67 -5.52 -22.77 1.21
N ASP A 68 -5.06 -23.60 0.26
CA ASP A 68 -4.43 -24.89 0.59
C ASP A 68 -3.10 -24.72 1.35
N VAL A 69 -2.39 -23.61 1.09
CA VAL A 69 -1.12 -23.26 1.74
C VAL A 69 -1.15 -21.80 2.22
N HIS A 70 -0.28 -21.48 3.17
CA HIS A 70 -0.19 -20.15 3.77
C HIS A 70 1.21 -19.56 3.56
N VAL A 71 1.27 -18.27 3.25
CA VAL A 71 2.52 -17.51 3.19
C VAL A 71 2.69 -16.69 4.45
N LYS A 72 3.85 -16.83 5.07
CA LYS A 72 4.27 -15.99 6.19
C LYS A 72 4.95 -14.74 5.65
N ALA A 73 4.39 -13.57 5.91
CA ALA A 73 4.88 -12.29 5.45
C ALA A 73 5.28 -11.40 6.63
N LYS A 74 6.42 -10.71 6.52
CA LYS A 74 6.80 -9.66 7.44
C LYS A 74 5.94 -8.44 7.14
N VAL A 75 5.13 -8.01 8.09
CA VAL A 75 4.14 -6.94 7.93
C VAL A 75 4.67 -5.56 8.31
N SER A 76 5.77 -5.45 9.05
CA SER A 76 6.39 -4.14 9.29
C SER A 76 7.90 -4.24 9.55
N GLY A 77 8.61 -3.14 9.32
CA GLY A 77 10.03 -3.02 9.65
C GLY A 77 10.83 -2.26 8.59
N LEU A 78 12.10 -2.64 8.48
CA LEU A 78 13.06 -2.08 7.52
C LEU A 78 13.48 -3.15 6.54
N VAL A 79 13.51 -2.82 5.24
CA VAL A 79 13.97 -3.69 4.16
C VAL A 79 14.88 -2.91 3.21
N GLU A 80 15.91 -3.54 2.66
CA GLU A 80 16.73 -2.93 1.61
C GLU A 80 16.17 -3.32 0.24
N LEU A 81 15.86 -2.34 -0.61
CA LEU A 81 15.24 -2.55 -1.93
C LEU A 81 16.01 -1.82 -3.02
N SER A 82 16.07 -2.47 -4.19
CA SER A 82 16.48 -1.83 -5.44
C SER A 82 15.31 -0.98 -5.96
N ILE A 83 15.50 0.34 -6.03
CA ILE A 83 14.46 1.31 -6.37
C ILE A 83 14.89 2.10 -7.60
N SER A 84 14.10 2.03 -8.67
CA SER A 84 14.37 2.73 -9.92
C SER A 84 14.42 4.25 -9.69
N GLY A 85 15.50 4.89 -10.17
CA GLY A 85 15.69 6.33 -10.09
C GLY A 85 16.06 6.91 -8.72
N LEU A 86 16.36 6.06 -7.71
CA LEU A 86 16.68 6.54 -6.37
C LEU A 86 18.00 7.32 -6.31
N ALA A 87 17.92 8.54 -5.78
CA ALA A 87 19.03 9.42 -5.47
C ALA A 87 19.11 9.77 -3.97
N ILE A 88 20.25 10.32 -3.54
CA ILE A 88 20.49 10.70 -2.13
C ILE A 88 19.47 11.74 -1.61
N THR A 89 18.89 12.54 -2.50
CA THR A 89 17.88 13.56 -2.20
C THR A 89 16.48 12.98 -1.95
N ASP A 90 16.28 11.68 -2.15
CA ASP A 90 14.96 11.04 -2.10
C ASP A 90 14.64 10.41 -0.74
N VAL A 91 15.50 10.61 0.27
CA VAL A 91 15.19 10.20 1.64
C VAL A 91 13.90 10.88 2.11
N GLY A 92 12.95 10.08 2.60
CA GLY A 92 11.61 10.51 2.99
C GLY A 92 10.56 10.39 1.89
N LYS A 93 10.94 10.13 0.62
CA LYS A 93 9.95 9.88 -0.44
C LYS A 93 9.30 8.51 -0.30
N ASP A 94 8.05 8.43 -0.75
CA ASP A 94 7.32 7.17 -0.82
C ASP A 94 7.92 6.24 -1.88
N VAL A 95 7.84 4.94 -1.60
CA VAL A 95 8.23 3.85 -2.50
C VAL A 95 6.99 3.08 -2.89
N PHE A 96 6.87 2.83 -4.19
CA PHE A 96 5.75 2.13 -4.80
C PHE A 96 6.25 0.89 -5.55
N ALA A 97 5.37 -0.10 -5.72
CA ALA A 97 5.64 -1.35 -6.40
C ALA A 97 4.66 -1.53 -7.56
N SER A 98 5.19 -1.83 -8.75
CA SER A 98 4.40 -2.20 -9.93
C SER A 98 4.13 -3.70 -10.01
N ASP A 99 5.02 -4.49 -9.42
CA ASP A 99 4.95 -5.94 -9.27
C ASP A 99 5.69 -6.36 -7.98
N ASP A 100 5.87 -7.66 -7.77
CA ASP A 100 6.42 -8.23 -6.55
C ASP A 100 7.92 -7.96 -6.30
N ASN A 101 8.65 -7.42 -7.29
CA ASN A 101 10.07 -7.12 -7.18
C ASN A 101 10.54 -5.84 -7.91
N THR A 102 9.62 -5.05 -8.47
CA THR A 102 9.91 -3.79 -9.16
C THR A 102 9.43 -2.61 -8.32
N PHE A 103 10.39 -1.87 -7.75
CA PHE A 103 10.13 -0.71 -6.90
C PHE A 103 10.52 0.60 -7.57
N THR A 104 9.72 1.64 -7.36
CA THR A 104 9.84 2.95 -7.99
C THR A 104 9.43 4.07 -7.03
N LEU A 105 9.84 5.30 -7.34
CA LEU A 105 9.39 6.52 -6.64
C LEU A 105 8.13 7.12 -7.28
N THR A 106 7.62 6.53 -8.37
CA THR A 106 6.44 7.01 -9.09
C THR A 106 5.18 6.31 -8.61
N GLN A 107 4.21 7.10 -8.14
CA GLN A 107 2.91 6.59 -7.70
C GLN A 107 2.13 5.94 -8.85
N GLY A 108 1.68 6.69 -9.86
CA GLY A 108 0.84 6.12 -10.93
C GLY A 108 -0.31 5.25 -10.39
N SER A 109 -0.45 4.03 -10.91
CA SER A 109 -1.34 2.98 -10.37
C SER A 109 -0.62 1.99 -9.43
N ASN A 110 0.64 2.26 -9.08
CA ASN A 110 1.48 1.35 -8.31
C ASN A 110 1.07 1.33 -6.84
N THR A 111 1.26 0.18 -6.20
CA THR A 111 0.95 0.01 -4.77
C THR A 111 2.02 0.66 -3.91
N ARG A 112 1.63 1.49 -2.95
CA ARG A 112 2.58 2.03 -1.96
C ARG A 112 3.05 0.92 -1.03
N VAL A 113 4.36 0.73 -0.90
CA VAL A 113 4.96 -0.30 -0.03
C VAL A 113 5.70 0.27 1.18
N GLY A 114 6.03 1.57 1.18
CA GLY A 114 6.72 2.21 2.29
C GLY A 114 7.30 3.57 1.89
N HIS A 115 8.34 3.99 2.59
CA HIS A 115 9.09 5.21 2.26
C HIS A 115 10.59 5.02 2.51
N VAL A 116 11.41 5.79 1.80
CA VAL A 116 12.88 5.72 1.88
C VAL A 116 13.34 6.24 3.25
N ARG A 117 13.84 5.35 4.10
CA ARG A 117 14.39 5.68 5.41
C ARG A 117 15.86 6.09 5.33
N ARG A 118 16.64 5.43 4.48
CA ARG A 118 18.08 5.67 4.34
C ARG A 118 18.55 5.35 2.93
N PHE A 119 19.33 6.26 2.34
CA PHE A 119 20.04 6.02 1.08
C PHE A 119 21.25 5.09 1.32
N VAL A 120 21.44 4.09 0.47
CA VAL A 120 22.60 3.19 0.49
C VAL A 120 23.54 3.52 -0.67
N SER A 121 23.00 3.50 -1.89
CA SER A 121 23.69 3.90 -3.12
C SER A 121 22.67 4.27 -4.20
N THR A 122 23.11 4.76 -5.36
CA THR A 122 22.20 5.01 -6.49
C THR A 122 21.41 3.75 -6.79
N GLY A 123 20.08 3.88 -6.82
CA GLY A 123 19.18 2.75 -7.05
C GLY A 123 18.98 1.79 -5.88
N LEU A 124 19.56 2.02 -4.69
CA LEU A 124 19.46 1.13 -3.53
C LEU A 124 19.21 1.90 -2.23
N GLY A 125 18.16 1.52 -1.49
CA GLY A 125 17.77 2.22 -0.27
C GLY A 125 17.14 1.30 0.76
N VAL A 126 17.24 1.69 2.03
CA VAL A 126 16.44 1.09 3.10
C VAL A 126 15.08 1.76 3.13
N VAL A 127 14.04 0.94 3.05
CA VAL A 127 12.63 1.32 3.10
C VAL A 127 12.06 0.92 4.44
N GLU A 128 11.43 1.88 5.10
CA GLU A 128 10.56 1.60 6.25
C GLU A 128 9.15 1.32 5.73
N PHE A 129 8.63 0.16 6.10
CA PHE A 129 7.34 -0.33 5.65
C PHE A 129 6.46 -0.78 6.80
N SER A 130 5.16 -0.62 6.59
CA SER A 130 4.11 -1.21 7.40
C SER A 130 2.97 -1.56 6.44
N ALA A 131 2.71 -2.86 6.27
CA ALA A 131 1.53 -3.37 5.59
C ALA A 131 0.26 -2.87 6.30
N SER A 132 -0.83 -2.78 5.56
CA SER A 132 -2.02 -2.05 6.00
C SER A 132 -2.61 -2.58 7.31
N ARG A 133 -2.98 -1.63 8.18
CA ARG A 133 -3.46 -1.81 9.56
C ARG A 133 -4.95 -1.51 9.74
N GLY A 134 -5.69 -1.22 8.68
CA GLY A 134 -7.13 -1.04 8.69
C GLY A 134 -7.59 0.00 7.67
N VAL A 135 -8.76 -0.21 7.07
CA VAL A 135 -9.23 0.62 5.96
C VAL A 135 -10.24 1.64 6.48
N ILE A 136 -9.93 2.93 6.33
CA ILE A 136 -10.95 3.97 6.26
C ILE A 136 -11.36 4.08 4.80
N ALA A 137 -12.66 4.09 4.51
CA ALA A 137 -13.14 4.25 3.14
C ALA A 137 -12.60 5.56 2.55
N GLU A 138 -12.00 5.45 1.37
CA GLU A 138 -11.55 6.61 0.60
C GLU A 138 -12.74 7.50 0.21
N LEU A 139 -12.49 8.80 0.12
CA LEU A 139 -13.45 9.75 -0.39
C LEU A 139 -13.62 9.54 -1.90
N THR A 140 -14.86 9.34 -2.34
CA THR A 140 -15.22 9.31 -3.76
C THR A 140 -15.30 10.74 -4.30
N ASP A 141 -14.42 11.09 -5.23
CA ASP A 141 -14.57 12.32 -6.03
C ASP A 141 -15.34 12.04 -7.33
N SER A 142 -16.07 13.04 -7.81
CA SER A 142 -16.81 13.03 -9.07
C SER A 142 -16.11 13.82 -10.20
N SER A 143 -14.85 14.23 -10.03
CA SER A 143 -14.07 15.01 -11.00
C SER A 143 -12.61 14.50 -11.13
N GLY A 144 -11.76 15.18 -11.90
CA GLY A 144 -10.50 14.62 -12.43
C GLY A 144 -9.21 14.99 -11.68
N GLY A 145 -9.28 15.31 -10.39
CA GLY A 145 -8.12 15.80 -9.61
C GLY A 145 -7.07 14.74 -9.27
N SER A 146 -5.93 15.16 -8.73
CA SER A 146 -4.79 14.30 -8.38
C SER A 146 -4.17 14.66 -7.02
N ALA A 147 -3.58 13.68 -6.32
CA ALA A 147 -3.00 13.88 -4.99
C ALA A 147 -1.75 14.79 -4.96
N ASP A 148 -1.15 15.01 -6.12
CA ASP A 148 0.04 15.85 -6.30
C ASP A 148 -0.29 17.23 -6.91
N ALA A 149 -1.56 17.52 -7.16
CA ALA A 149 -1.99 18.80 -7.70
C ALA A 149 -1.96 19.90 -6.61
N THR A 150 -1.81 21.15 -7.06
CA THR A 150 -1.89 22.33 -6.19
C THR A 150 -3.33 22.83 -6.15
N ILE A 151 -3.88 23.01 -4.95
CA ILE A 151 -5.21 23.63 -4.76
C ILE A 151 -5.21 25.00 -5.44
N GLN A 152 -6.08 25.16 -6.43
CA GLN A 152 -6.25 26.41 -7.16
C GLN A 152 -6.86 27.47 -6.24
N ALA A 153 -6.28 28.67 -6.20
CA ALA A 153 -6.89 29.78 -5.48
C ALA A 153 -8.27 30.11 -6.07
N VAL A 154 -9.32 30.04 -5.25
CA VAL A 154 -10.66 30.53 -5.61
C VAL A 154 -10.71 32.03 -5.35
N GLY A 155 -9.95 32.79 -6.13
CA GLY A 155 -9.92 34.26 -6.06
C GLY A 155 -11.10 34.87 -6.83
N ALA A 156 -11.69 35.93 -6.28
CA ALA A 156 -12.79 36.67 -6.87
C ALA A 156 -12.42 37.15 -8.29
N THR A 157 -12.86 36.41 -9.31
CA THR A 157 -12.73 36.83 -10.71
C THR A 157 -14.13 36.95 -11.28
N ASN A 158 -14.66 38.16 -11.12
CA ASN A 158 -15.46 38.85 -12.12
C ASN A 158 -16.58 38.01 -12.74
N SER A 159 -17.70 37.88 -12.02
CA SER A 159 -19.02 37.57 -12.58
C SER A 159 -19.17 36.28 -13.42
N GLY A 160 -18.18 35.37 -13.43
CA GLY A 160 -18.20 34.11 -14.19
C GLY A 160 -18.36 32.87 -13.32
N ASP A 161 -18.84 31.78 -13.92
CA ASP A 161 -18.94 30.47 -13.26
C ASP A 161 -17.55 29.93 -12.86
N VAL A 162 -17.36 29.68 -11.57
CA VAL A 162 -16.12 29.14 -10.97
C VAL A 162 -16.24 27.65 -10.58
N SER A 163 -17.34 26.99 -10.94
CA SER A 163 -17.65 25.62 -10.50
C SER A 163 -16.57 24.61 -10.89
N ALA A 164 -15.92 24.77 -12.05
CA ALA A 164 -14.82 23.89 -12.46
C ALA A 164 -13.61 23.97 -11.52
N ALA A 165 -13.21 25.19 -11.12
CA ALA A 165 -12.09 25.38 -10.19
C ALA A 165 -12.41 24.83 -8.79
N ILE A 166 -13.64 25.04 -8.32
CA ILE A 166 -14.11 24.51 -7.03
C ILE A 166 -14.14 22.97 -7.06
N ASN A 167 -14.69 22.37 -8.11
CA ASN A 167 -14.73 20.90 -8.25
C ASN A 167 -13.32 20.30 -8.26
N ASN A 168 -12.39 20.88 -9.02
CA ASN A 168 -11.01 20.43 -9.04
C ASN A 168 -10.33 20.55 -7.66
N ASN A 169 -10.60 21.62 -6.91
CA ASN A 169 -10.05 21.74 -5.55
C ASN A 169 -10.54 20.66 -4.59
N PHE A 170 -11.83 20.30 -4.67
CA PHE A 170 -12.37 19.19 -3.86
C PHE A 170 -11.78 17.85 -4.29
N ALA A 171 -11.57 17.66 -5.59
CA ALA A 171 -10.90 16.48 -6.14
C ALA A 171 -9.48 16.32 -5.59
N ASP A 172 -8.69 17.40 -5.64
CA ASP A 172 -7.31 17.40 -5.17
C ASP A 172 -7.23 17.15 -3.66
N LEU A 173 -8.16 17.72 -2.90
CA LEU A 173 -8.26 17.47 -1.46
C LEU A 173 -8.65 16.02 -1.16
N ALA A 174 -9.65 15.46 -1.85
CA ALA A 174 -10.05 14.06 -1.70
C ALA A 174 -8.87 13.13 -2.03
N ALA A 175 -8.17 13.38 -3.13
CA ALA A 175 -7.00 12.62 -3.51
C ALA A 175 -5.87 12.70 -2.47
N LYS A 176 -5.64 13.89 -1.87
CA LYS A 176 -4.64 14.06 -0.82
C LYS A 176 -5.01 13.36 0.48
N VAL A 177 -6.28 13.45 0.89
CA VAL A 177 -6.79 12.73 2.08
C VAL A 177 -6.64 11.23 1.87
N ASN A 178 -7.02 10.70 0.70
CA ASN A 178 -6.87 9.29 0.38
C ASN A 178 -5.39 8.87 0.37
N ALA A 179 -4.47 9.72 -0.10
CA ALA A 179 -3.03 9.46 0.01
C ALA A 179 -2.55 9.38 1.48
N ILE A 180 -3.04 10.25 2.36
CA ILE A 180 -2.71 10.20 3.80
C ILE A 180 -3.29 8.93 4.44
N ILE A 181 -4.52 8.56 4.12
CA ILE A 181 -5.15 7.32 4.60
C ILE A 181 -4.27 6.11 4.22
N ARG A 182 -3.82 6.04 2.96
CA ARG A 182 -2.88 5.02 2.49
C ARG A 182 -1.52 5.07 3.18
N GLN A 183 -1.00 6.26 3.50
CA GLN A 183 0.25 6.38 4.26
C GLN A 183 0.13 5.84 5.69
N LEU A 184 -1.05 5.95 6.31
CA LEU A 184 -1.33 5.46 7.65
C LEU A 184 -1.67 3.95 7.68
N GLY A 185 -1.77 3.30 6.52
CA GLY A 185 -1.88 1.85 6.39
C GLY A 185 -3.30 1.36 6.06
N SER A 186 -3.90 1.84 4.98
CA SER A 186 -5.05 1.18 4.33
C SER A 186 -4.61 0.32 3.15
#